data_AF-A0A821IZZ5-F1
#
_entry.id   AF-A0A821IZZ5-F1
#
_cell.length_a   1.000
_cell.length_b   1.000
_cell.length_c   1.000
_cell.angle_alpha   90.00
_cell.angle_beta   90.00
_cell.angle_gamma   90.00
#
_symmetry.space_group_name_H-M   'P 1'
#
loop_
_entity.id
_entity.type
_entity.pdbx_description
1 polymer ?
#
loop_
_entity_poly.entity_id
_entity_poly.type
_entity_poly.pdbx_seq_one_letter_code
_entity_poly.pdbx_strand_id
1 'polypeptide(L)'
;CPNILERSSWNARPYKQREHVTTLPVTHIVVHQLGGVNSIMNHQSCIKEIKKVQDYQMDIQQWDDVGYNFFLCDDNNDQQQIYTGRGWKYTGAHCKGYNERSLGKNEFLF
;
A
#
# COMPACT_ATOMS: atom_id res chain seq x y z
N CYS A 1 -3.77 2.11 -19.33
CA CYS A 1 -3.04 1.93 -18.06
C CYS A 1 -4.03 2.11 -16.92
N PRO A 2 -3.97 1.30 -15.84
CA PRO A 2 -4.87 1.44 -14.71
C PRO A 2 -4.67 2.81 -14.04
N ASN A 3 -5.75 3.36 -13.47
CA ASN A 3 -5.70 4.62 -12.74
C ASN A 3 -5.09 4.38 -11.35
N ILE A 4 -3.96 5.01 -11.06
CA ILE A 4 -3.28 4.93 -9.76
C ILE A 4 -3.55 6.22 -9.01
N LEU A 5 -4.21 6.10 -7.87
CA LEU A 5 -4.59 7.20 -7.01
C LEU A 5 -3.41 7.60 -6.13
N GLU A 6 -3.00 8.86 -6.26
CA GLU A 6 -1.87 9.42 -5.53
C GLU A 6 -2.13 9.50 -4.01
N ARG A 7 -1.07 9.66 -3.23
CA ARG A 7 -1.15 9.76 -1.76
C ARG A 7 -2.08 10.86 -1.24
N SER A 8 -2.20 11.96 -1.99
CA SER A 8 -3.12 13.05 -1.67
C SER A 8 -4.59 12.63 -1.73
N SER A 9 -4.96 11.67 -2.58
CA SER A 9 -6.35 11.22 -2.76
C SER A 9 -6.94 10.58 -1.49
N TRP A 10 -6.11 9.96 -0.66
CA TRP A 10 -6.51 9.33 0.60
C TRP A 10 -6.02 10.10 1.84
N ASN A 11 -5.50 11.32 1.62
CA ASN A 11 -4.95 12.19 2.65
C ASN A 11 -3.89 11.48 3.52
N ALA A 12 -2.90 10.89 2.85
CA ALA A 12 -1.79 10.20 3.49
C ALA A 12 -0.95 11.16 4.34
N ARG A 13 -0.52 10.69 5.51
CA ARG A 13 0.53 11.37 6.27
C ARG A 13 1.83 11.40 5.48
N PRO A 14 2.70 12.41 5.69
CA PRO A 14 4.03 12.41 5.10
C PRO A 14 4.85 11.22 5.63
N TYR A 15 5.78 10.74 4.82
CA TYR A 15 6.79 9.78 5.24
C TYR A 15 7.63 10.36 6.40
N LYS A 16 7.96 9.57 7.42
CA LYS A 16 8.99 9.95 8.40
C LYS A 16 10.38 9.91 7.77
N GLN A 17 10.65 8.85 6.99
CA GLN A 17 11.87 8.67 6.20
C GLN A 17 11.56 7.95 4.88
N ARG A 18 12.47 8.06 3.91
CA ARG A 18 12.35 7.40 2.60
C ARG A 18 13.69 6.84 2.17
N GLU A 19 13.69 5.55 1.86
CA GLU A 19 14.81 4.87 1.21
C GLU A 19 14.40 4.46 -0.19
N HIS A 20 15.31 4.59 -1.15
CA HIS A 20 15.08 4.17 -2.52
C HIS A 20 15.26 2.67 -2.69
N VAL A 21 14.47 2.06 -3.58
CA VAL A 21 14.75 0.68 -4.02
C VAL A 21 16.16 0.62 -4.62
N THR A 22 16.86 -0.49 -4.41
CA THR A 22 18.26 -0.64 -4.82
C THR A 22 18.41 -0.82 -6.33
N THR A 23 17.35 -1.29 -6.99
CA THR A 23 17.34 -1.55 -8.44
C THR A 23 16.00 -1.18 -9.06
N LEU A 24 16.06 -0.55 -10.24
CA LEU A 24 14.92 -0.34 -11.14
C LEU A 24 15.27 -0.90 -12.53
N PRO A 25 14.38 -1.69 -13.18
CA PRO A 25 13.11 -2.18 -12.65
C PRO A 25 13.33 -3.13 -11.47
N VAL A 26 12.38 -3.16 -10.52
CA VAL A 26 12.37 -4.19 -9.48
C VAL A 26 12.20 -5.57 -10.13
N THR A 27 12.70 -6.61 -9.46
CA THR A 27 12.66 -7.98 -10.00
C THR A 27 11.51 -8.81 -9.44
N HIS A 28 10.85 -8.33 -8.38
CA HIS A 28 9.83 -9.08 -7.66
C HIS A 28 8.60 -8.21 -7.35
N ILE A 29 7.43 -8.84 -7.36
CA ILE A 29 6.20 -8.30 -6.79
C ILE A 29 5.80 -9.22 -5.65
N VAL A 30 5.56 -8.67 -4.46
CA VAL A 30 5.07 -9.43 -3.31
C VAL A 30 3.62 -9.08 -3.06
N VAL A 31 2.76 -10.09 -3.04
CA VAL A 31 1.32 -9.93 -2.83
C VAL A 31 0.97 -10.29 -1.40
N HIS A 32 0.29 -9.38 -0.70
CA HIS A 32 -0.23 -9.58 0.63
C HIS A 32 -1.75 -9.45 0.62
N GLN A 33 -2.42 -10.23 1.45
CA GLN A 33 -3.84 -10.08 1.72
C GLN A 33 -4.03 -9.54 3.14
N LEU A 34 -4.83 -8.48 3.29
CA LEU A 34 -5.24 -8.03 4.62
C LEU A 34 -6.54 -8.72 5.03
N GLY A 35 -6.43 -9.69 5.94
CA GLY A 35 -7.59 -10.36 6.53
C GLY A 35 -8.34 -9.47 7.52
N GLY A 36 -9.64 -9.73 7.70
CA GLY A 36 -10.47 -9.06 8.71
C GLY A 36 -11.17 -7.78 8.26
N VAL A 37 -11.15 -7.47 6.96
CA VAL A 37 -11.91 -6.38 6.34
C VAL A 37 -12.77 -6.92 5.20
N ASN A 38 -13.82 -6.17 4.83
CA ASN A 38 -14.69 -6.55 3.72
C ASN A 38 -13.89 -6.47 2.41
N SER A 39 -13.93 -7.51 1.57
CA SER A 39 -13.25 -7.50 0.28
C SER A 39 -13.83 -6.50 -0.71
N ILE A 40 -15.12 -6.16 -0.54
CA ILE A 40 -15.77 -5.19 -1.40
C ILE A 40 -16.09 -3.92 -0.61
N MET A 41 -15.50 -2.83 -1.06
CA MET A 41 -15.55 -1.55 -0.37
C MET A 41 -15.72 -0.42 -1.35
N ASN A 42 -16.58 0.53 -1.00
CA ASN A 42 -16.58 1.80 -1.72
C ASN A 42 -15.29 2.59 -1.42
N HIS A 43 -15.00 3.55 -2.29
CA HIS A 43 -13.81 4.41 -2.21
C HIS A 43 -13.53 4.96 -0.80
N GLN A 44 -14.57 5.41 -0.09
CA GLN A 44 -14.43 6.00 1.25
C GLN A 44 -14.03 4.96 2.30
N SER A 45 -14.53 3.73 2.18
CA SER A 45 -14.19 2.63 3.07
C SER A 45 -12.76 2.16 2.84
N CYS A 46 -12.33 2.06 1.58
CA CYS A 46 -10.93 1.76 1.23
C CYS A 46 -9.97 2.78 1.86
N ILE A 47 -10.25 4.08 1.71
CA ILE A 47 -9.45 5.15 2.32
C ILE A 47 -9.37 4.99 3.85
N LYS A 48 -10.49 4.65 4.49
CA LYS A 48 -10.54 4.45 5.94
C LYS A 48 -9.66 3.30 6.39
N GLU A 49 -9.69 2.16 5.68
CA GLU A 49 -8.84 1.01 6.01
C GLU A 49 -7.35 1.29 5.75
N ILE A 50 -7.01 1.91 4.61
CA ILE A 50 -5.63 2.32 4.31
C ILE A 50 -5.09 3.25 5.41
N LYS A 51 -5.90 4.21 5.89
CA LYS A 51 -5.52 5.11 6.98
C LYS A 51 -5.28 4.37 8.30
N LYS A 52 -6.15 3.42 8.67
CA LYS A 52 -5.92 2.59 9.86
C LYS A 52 -4.61 1.82 9.76
N VAL A 53 -4.30 1.28 8.59
CA VAL A 53 -3.01 0.61 8.35
C VAL A 53 -1.86 1.59 8.53
N GLN A 54 -1.94 2.80 7.96
CA GLN A 54 -0.91 3.83 8.14
C GLN A 54 -0.72 4.21 9.61
N ASP A 55 -1.80 4.48 10.34
CA ASP A 55 -1.74 4.88 11.74
C ASP A 55 -1.18 3.76 12.61
N TYR A 56 -1.62 2.52 12.41
CA TYR A 56 -1.08 1.38 13.14
C TYR A 56 0.42 1.17 12.86
N GLN A 57 0.83 1.21 11.59
CA GLN A 57 2.23 0.96 11.22
C GLN A 57 3.15 2.11 11.67
N MET A 58 2.70 3.37 11.57
CA MET A 58 3.51 4.51 11.98
C MET A 58 3.53 4.74 13.49
N ASP A 59 2.40 4.56 14.18
CA ASP A 59 2.27 4.96 15.59
C ASP A 59 2.45 3.80 16.56
N ILE A 60 2.13 2.57 16.15
CA ILE A 60 2.32 1.37 16.99
C ILE A 60 3.59 0.63 16.59
N GLN A 61 3.78 0.32 15.30
CA GLN A 61 4.96 -0.41 14.83
C GLN A 61 6.19 0.47 14.61
N GLN A 62 6.04 1.79 14.73
CA GLN A 62 7.12 2.78 14.58
C GLN A 62 7.78 2.76 13.19
N TRP A 63 7.06 2.34 12.15
CA TRP A 63 7.56 2.38 10.79
C TRP A 63 7.54 3.80 10.24
N ASP A 64 8.32 4.01 9.17
CA ASP A 64 8.45 5.31 8.52
C ASP A 64 7.20 5.73 7.74
N ASP A 65 6.39 4.75 7.34
CA ASP A 65 5.14 4.88 6.60
C ASP A 65 4.47 3.50 6.53
N VAL A 66 3.33 3.40 5.83
CA VAL A 66 2.74 2.11 5.44
C VAL A 66 3.79 1.15 4.87
N GLY A 67 3.71 -0.14 5.18
CA GLY A 67 4.71 -1.11 4.71
C GLY A 67 4.62 -1.45 3.23
N TYR A 68 3.51 -1.15 2.57
CA TYR A 68 3.24 -1.57 1.20
C TYR A 68 3.49 -0.43 0.20
N ASN A 69 3.85 -0.80 -1.02
CA ASN A 69 4.02 0.15 -2.12
C ASN A 69 2.67 0.57 -2.71
N PHE A 70 1.73 -0.38 -2.80
CA PHE A 70 0.38 -0.15 -3.32
C PHE A 70 -0.67 -0.87 -2.50
N PHE A 71 -1.88 -0.29 -2.45
CA PHE A 71 -3.09 -0.94 -1.96
C PHE A 71 -4.06 -1.12 -3.12
N LEU A 72 -4.72 -2.26 -3.18
CA LEU A 72 -5.79 -2.52 -4.12
C LEU A 72 -7.09 -2.69 -3.35
N CYS A 73 -8.12 -2.00 -3.82
CA CYS A 73 -9.46 -2.10 -3.29
C CYS A 73 -10.44 -2.38 -4.42
N ASP A 74 -11.28 -3.39 -4.23
CA ASP A 74 -12.34 -3.75 -5.15
C ASP A 74 -13.65 -3.05 -4.75
N ASP A 75 -14.27 -2.39 -5.72
CA ASP A 75 -15.63 -1.85 -5.64
C ASP A 75 -16.63 -2.90 -6.20
N ASN A 76 -17.86 -2.90 -5.66
CA ASN A 76 -19.01 -3.70 -6.13
C ASN A 76 -19.36 -3.52 -7.62
N ASN A 77 -18.77 -2.54 -8.31
CA ASN A 77 -19.00 -2.24 -9.74
C ASN A 77 -17.86 -2.74 -10.67
N ASP A 78 -17.10 -3.78 -10.29
CA ASP A 78 -15.96 -4.31 -11.05
C ASP A 78 -14.86 -3.28 -11.35
N GLN A 79 -14.75 -2.24 -10.52
CA GLN A 79 -13.72 -1.21 -10.63
C GLN A 79 -12.66 -1.41 -9.55
N GLN A 80 -11.43 -1.68 -10.00
CA GLN A 80 -10.27 -1.74 -9.12
C GLN A 80 -9.66 -0.37 -8.90
N GLN A 81 -9.51 0.02 -7.64
CA GLN A 81 -8.83 1.25 -7.26
C GLN A 81 -7.47 0.91 -6.67
N ILE A 82 -6.41 1.43 -7.30
CA ILE A 82 -5.04 1.26 -6.85
C ILE A 82 -4.63 2.54 -6.13
N TYR A 83 -4.25 2.45 -4.86
CA TYR A 83 -3.77 3.58 -4.07
C TYR A 83 -2.28 3.49 -3.86
N THR A 84 -1.58 4.62 -4.06
CA THR A 84 -0.16 4.73 -3.78
C THR A 84 0.07 4.71 -2.27
N GLY A 85 0.76 3.67 -1.79
CA GLY A 85 1.42 3.63 -0.48
C GLY A 85 2.79 4.27 -0.60
N ARG A 86 3.87 3.49 -0.46
CA ARG A 86 5.23 3.97 -0.74
C ARG A 86 5.53 4.22 -2.22
N GLY A 87 4.74 3.67 -3.13
CA GLY A 87 4.89 3.89 -4.56
C GLY A 87 6.12 3.20 -5.17
N TRP A 88 6.44 3.56 -6.42
CA TRP A 88 7.36 2.80 -7.29
C TRP A 88 8.83 2.89 -6.92
N LYS A 89 9.27 4.00 -6.29
CA LYS A 89 10.69 4.34 -6.16
C LYS A 89 11.26 4.07 -4.77
N TYR A 90 10.42 3.71 -3.80
CA TYR A 90 10.80 3.63 -2.40
C TYR A 90 10.65 2.21 -1.86
N THR A 91 11.60 1.83 -1.01
CA THR A 91 11.68 0.52 -0.37
C THR A 91 10.50 0.31 0.58
N GLY A 92 9.85 -0.85 0.43
CA GLY A 92 8.77 -1.31 1.29
C GLY A 92 9.22 -1.73 2.70
N ALA A 93 8.26 -2.13 3.53
CA ALA A 93 8.49 -2.85 4.79
C ALA A 93 7.59 -4.10 4.90
N HIS A 94 7.22 -4.68 3.76
CA HIS A 94 6.21 -5.74 3.66
C HIS A 94 6.81 -7.16 3.63
N CYS A 95 8.05 -7.34 3.18
CA CYS A 95 8.71 -8.65 3.06
C CYS A 95 10.20 -8.58 3.43
N LYS A 96 10.53 -9.09 4.62
CA LYS A 96 11.91 -9.12 5.14
C LYS A 96 12.84 -9.86 4.16
N GLY A 97 13.96 -9.24 3.79
CA GLY A 97 14.94 -9.78 2.83
C GLY A 97 14.61 -9.56 1.35
N TYR A 98 13.47 -8.91 1.05
CA TYR A 98 13.05 -8.64 -0.33
C TYR A 98 12.60 -7.19 -0.57
N ASN A 99 12.33 -6.40 0.47
CA ASN A 99 11.86 -5.01 0.37
C ASN A 99 12.66 -4.13 -0.61
N GLU A 100 13.98 -4.26 -0.65
CA GLU A 100 14.88 -3.42 -1.46
C GLU A 100 14.84 -3.71 -2.97
N ARG A 101 14.32 -4.88 -3.37
CA ARG A 101 14.28 -5.39 -4.75
C ARG A 101 12.87 -5.80 -5.21
N SER A 102 11.86 -5.39 -4.45
CA SER A 102 10.46 -5.76 -4.71
C SER A 102 9.52 -4.58 -4.48
N LEU A 103 8.32 -4.70 -5.05
CA LEU A 103 7.19 -3.86 -4.71
C LEU A 103 6.13 -4.72 -4.02
N GLY A 104 5.66 -4.26 -2.88
CA GLY A 104 4.59 -4.89 -2.12
C GLY A 104 3.24 -4.32 -2.52
N LYS A 105 2.31 -5.19 -2.91
CA LYS A 105 0.90 -4.84 -3.02
C LYS A 105 0.09 -5.50 -1.91
N ASN A 106 -0.81 -4.75 -1.30
CA ASN A 106 -1.77 -5.26 -0.33
C ASN A 106 -3.18 -5.25 -0.94
N GLU A 107 -3.84 -6.39 -0.91
CA GLU A 107 -5.18 -6.61 -1.45
C GLU A 107 -6.15 -6.86 -0.29
N PHE A 108 -7.27 -6.15 -0.30
CA PHE A 108 -8.38 -6.42 0.63
C PHE A 108 -9.26 -7.51 -0.01
N LEU A 109 -8.97 -8.78 0.26
CA LEU A 109 -9.74 -9.93 -0.21
C LEU A 109 -10.19 -10.77 0.99
N PHE A 110 -11.31 -11.49 0.84
CA PHE A 110 -11.71 -12.57 1.75
C PHE A 110 -10.97 -13.85 1.37
#